data_AF-A0A7K2P306-F1
#
_entry.id   AF-A0A7K2P306-F1
#
_cell.length_a   1.000
_cell.length_b   1.000
_cell.length_c   1.000
_cell.angle_alpha   90.00
_cell.angle_beta   90.00
_cell.angle_gamma   90.00
#
_symmetry.space_group_name_H-M   'P 1'
#
loop_
_entity.id
_entity.type
_entity.pdbx_description
1 polymer ?
#
loop_
_entity_poly.entity_id
_entity_poly.type
_entity_poly.pdbx_seq_one_letter_code
_entity_poly.pdbx_strand_id
1 'polypeptide(L)'
;GAHGEVLADDRLRTSAPDVHAVGDCASFPSARYGERLLVHHWDNALQGPRTVAADIVGTPGGEPPAAYDPVPYFWSEQFGRFVQYAGHHTAADTTLWRGDPASPA
;
A
#
# COMPACT_ATOMS: atom_id res chain seq x y z
N GLY A 1 -12.59 7.62 6.48
CA GLY A 1 -12.10 8.61 7.42
C GLY A 1 -12.43 9.95 6.81
N ALA A 2 -11.49 10.88 6.81
CA ALA A 2 -11.74 12.25 6.34
C ALA A 2 -12.03 12.35 4.83
N HIS A 3 -11.65 11.33 4.05
CA HIS A 3 -11.75 11.30 2.59
C HIS A 3 -12.74 10.26 2.05
N GLY A 4 -13.60 9.70 2.92
CA GLY A 4 -14.59 8.68 2.54
C GLY A 4 -14.05 7.23 2.48
N GLU A 5 -12.78 7.03 2.84
CA GLU A 5 -12.12 5.74 2.92
C GLU A 5 -12.60 4.90 4.14
N VAL A 6 -12.49 3.58 4.06
CA VAL A 6 -12.71 2.69 5.20
C VAL A 6 -11.41 2.64 6.01
N LEU A 7 -11.50 2.95 7.30
CA LEU A 7 -10.36 2.88 8.20
C LEU A 7 -10.17 1.43 8.65
N ALA A 8 -9.05 0.84 8.27
CA ALA A 8 -8.62 -0.46 8.75
C ALA A 8 -7.41 -0.34 9.69
N ASP A 9 -7.20 -1.35 10.52
CA ASP A 9 -6.00 -1.50 11.34
C ASP A 9 -4.80 -2.02 10.51
N ASP A 10 -3.69 -2.30 11.19
CA ASP A 10 -2.48 -2.84 10.58
C ASP A 10 -2.64 -4.29 10.05
N ARG A 11 -3.79 -4.94 10.24
CA ARG A 11 -4.13 -6.26 9.72
C ARG A 11 -5.35 -6.20 8.79
N LEU A 12 -5.70 -5.00 8.35
CA LEU A 12 -6.79 -4.73 7.41
C LEU A 12 -8.19 -5.08 7.96
N ARG A 13 -8.35 -5.09 9.28
CA ARG A 13 -9.65 -5.22 9.96
C ARG A 13 -10.26 -3.85 10.16
N THR A 14 -11.57 -3.73 9.94
CA THR A 14 -12.30 -2.49 10.23
C THR A 14 -12.67 -2.41 11.71
N SER A 15 -13.35 -1.33 12.11
CA SER A 15 -13.93 -1.24 13.47
C SER A 15 -15.15 -2.12 13.68
N ALA A 16 -15.79 -2.61 12.62
CA ALA A 16 -16.90 -3.55 12.72
C ALA A 16 -16.36 -4.99 12.88
N PRO A 17 -16.97 -5.80 13.78
CA PRO A 17 -16.53 -7.17 13.99
C PRO A 17 -16.68 -7.99 12.72
N ASP A 18 -15.69 -8.83 12.43
CA ASP A 18 -15.65 -9.74 11.28
C ASP A 18 -15.74 -9.04 9.90
N VAL A 19 -15.47 -7.74 9.84
CA VAL A 19 -15.45 -6.95 8.60
C VAL A 19 -14.04 -6.46 8.32
N HIS A 20 -13.56 -6.74 7.11
CA HIS A 20 -12.25 -6.34 6.60
C HIS A 20 -12.38 -5.35 5.43
N ALA A 21 -11.34 -4.56 5.18
CA ALA A 21 -11.29 -3.64 4.04
C ALA A 21 -9.91 -3.70 3.37
N VAL A 22 -9.90 -3.80 2.04
CA VAL A 22 -8.68 -3.97 1.23
C VAL A 22 -8.77 -3.16 -0.07
N GLY A 23 -7.61 -2.84 -0.65
CA GLY A 23 -7.53 -2.12 -1.92
C GLY A 23 -7.89 -0.63 -1.80
N ASP A 24 -8.38 -0.06 -2.89
CA ASP A 24 -8.53 1.41 -3.06
C ASP A 24 -9.43 2.07 -2.02
N CYS A 25 -10.41 1.34 -1.47
CA CYS A 25 -11.31 1.90 -0.46
C CYS A 25 -10.71 1.93 0.94
N ALA A 26 -9.58 1.26 1.18
CA ALA A 26 -9.04 1.03 2.51
C ALA A 26 -7.83 1.93 2.80
N SER A 27 -7.89 2.62 3.93
CA SER A 27 -6.71 3.22 4.54
C SER A 27 -6.21 2.34 5.68
N PHE A 28 -4.90 2.22 5.82
CA PHE A 28 -4.23 1.45 6.86
C PHE A 28 -3.06 2.26 7.47
N PRO A 29 -2.72 2.04 8.76
CA PRO A 29 -1.53 2.64 9.35
C PRO A 29 -0.27 2.00 8.78
N SER A 30 0.73 2.81 8.44
CA SER A 30 2.07 2.34 8.07
C SER A 30 3.06 2.69 9.17
N ALA A 31 3.66 1.67 9.79
CA ALA A 31 4.74 1.87 10.75
C ALA A 31 6.01 2.42 10.06
N ARG A 32 6.27 1.99 8.81
CA ARG A 32 7.37 2.47 7.98
C ARG A 32 7.35 3.99 7.75
N TYR A 33 6.17 4.55 7.45
CA TYR A 33 6.04 5.98 7.13
C TYR A 33 5.54 6.81 8.33
N GLY A 34 5.11 6.17 9.42
CA GLY A 34 4.63 6.86 10.62
C GLY A 34 3.29 7.56 10.43
N GLU A 35 2.56 7.23 9.36
CA GLU A 35 1.28 7.83 8.99
C GLU A 35 0.30 6.78 8.44
N ARG A 36 -0.97 7.18 8.27
CA ARG A 36 -1.95 6.33 7.58
C ARG A 36 -1.87 6.56 6.09
N LEU A 37 -1.76 5.48 5.33
CA LEU A 37 -1.76 5.54 3.88
C LEU A 37 -3.17 5.30 3.33
N LEU A 38 -3.44 5.88 2.16
CA LEU A 38 -4.55 5.56 1.27
C LEU A 38 -3.95 5.38 -0.13
N VAL A 39 -3.94 4.15 -0.64
CA VAL A 39 -3.12 3.76 -1.80
C VAL A 39 -4.00 3.16 -2.89
N HIS A 40 -4.17 3.88 -3.99
CA HIS A 40 -4.96 3.45 -5.15
C HIS A 40 -4.05 2.79 -6.20
N HIS A 41 -3.35 1.73 -5.81
CA HIS A 41 -2.39 1.04 -6.67
C HIS A 41 -2.78 -0.41 -6.84
N TRP A 42 -2.57 -0.92 -8.05
CA TRP A 42 -2.87 -2.32 -8.37
C TRP A 42 -2.14 -3.30 -7.44
N ASP A 43 -0.87 -3.04 -7.11
CA ASP A 43 -0.13 -3.91 -6.19
C ASP A 43 -0.73 -3.89 -4.77
N ASN A 44 -1.14 -2.72 -4.27
CA ASN A 44 -1.84 -2.62 -2.98
C ASN A 44 -3.12 -3.48 -2.96
N ALA A 45 -3.94 -3.36 -4.01
CA ALA A 45 -5.16 -4.15 -4.15
C ALA A 45 -4.90 -5.66 -4.32
N LEU A 46 -3.74 -6.05 -4.85
CA LEU A 46 -3.35 -7.46 -5.00
C LEU A 46 -2.78 -8.05 -3.69
N GLN A 47 -1.92 -7.32 -2.98
CA GLN A 47 -1.21 -7.84 -1.81
C GLN A 47 -2.08 -7.86 -0.55
N GLY A 48 -2.87 -6.79 -0.32
CA GLY A 48 -3.71 -6.64 0.90
C GLY A 48 -4.62 -7.84 1.18
N PRO A 49 -5.34 -8.39 0.20
CA PRO A 49 -6.19 -9.57 0.40
C PRO A 49 -5.46 -10.79 0.97
N ARG A 50 -4.15 -10.93 0.79
CA ARG A 50 -3.38 -12.04 1.36
C ARG A 50 -3.30 -11.98 2.88
N THR A 51 -3.14 -10.77 3.44
CA THR A 51 -3.17 -10.56 4.90
C THR A 51 -4.54 -10.91 5.47
N VAL A 52 -5.61 -10.45 4.83
CA VAL A 52 -6.98 -10.75 5.26
C VAL A 52 -7.30 -12.25 5.15
N ALA A 53 -6.91 -12.90 4.05
CA ALA A 53 -7.11 -14.33 3.90
C ALA A 53 -6.41 -15.13 5.00
N ALA A 54 -5.15 -14.77 5.32
CA ALA A 54 -4.40 -15.40 6.41
C ALA A 54 -5.05 -15.15 7.79
N ASP A 55 -5.65 -13.99 7.99
CA ASP A 55 -6.40 -13.67 9.21
C ASP A 55 -7.65 -14.55 9.37
N ILE A 56 -8.40 -14.75 8.27
CA ILE A 56 -9.65 -15.51 8.26
C ILE A 56 -9.42 -17.02 8.35
N VAL A 57 -8.48 -17.55 7.57
CA VAL A 57 -8.23 -19.00 7.49
C VAL A 57 -7.26 -19.51 8.55
N GLY A 58 -6.58 -18.58 9.24
CA GLY A 58 -5.49 -18.87 10.15
C GLY A 58 -4.17 -19.14 9.44
N THR A 59 -3.06 -18.92 10.15
CA THR A 59 -1.72 -19.25 9.68
C THR A 59 -1.30 -20.65 10.16
N PRO A 60 -0.39 -21.33 9.44
CA PRO A 60 0.27 -22.51 9.97
C PRO A 60 0.99 -22.17 11.29
N GLY A 61 0.47 -22.68 12.41
CA GLY A 61 0.98 -22.38 13.75
C GLY A 61 0.02 -21.59 14.63
N GLY A 62 -1.09 -21.07 14.08
CA GLY A 62 -2.12 -20.34 14.85
C GLY A 62 -1.72 -18.91 15.24
N GLU A 63 -0.60 -18.42 14.71
CA GLU A 63 -0.14 -17.05 14.93
C GLU A 63 -0.97 -16.06 14.09
N PRO A 64 -1.17 -14.82 14.56
CA PRO A 64 -1.83 -13.79 13.76
C PRO A 64 -0.98 -13.44 12.52
N PRO A 65 -1.61 -12.99 11.42
CA PRO A 65 -0.85 -12.53 10.25
C PRO A 65 0.02 -11.33 10.61
N ALA A 66 1.13 -11.21 9.87
CA ALA A 66 2.00 -10.04 9.96
C ALA A 66 1.24 -8.76 9.60
N ALA A 67 1.66 -7.65 10.20
CA ALA A 67 1.12 -6.33 9.87
C ALA A 67 1.32 -6.03 8.38
N TYR A 68 0.28 -5.50 7.74
CA TYR A 68 0.29 -5.02 6.38
C TYR A 68 0.97 -3.64 6.32
N ASP A 69 2.28 -3.65 6.02
CA ASP A 69 3.11 -2.43 5.93
C ASP A 69 4.01 -2.44 4.67
N PRO A 70 3.41 -2.51 3.47
CA PRO A 70 4.15 -2.60 2.21
C PRO A 70 4.87 -1.29 1.88
N VAL A 71 5.87 -1.37 0.99
CA VAL A 71 6.36 -0.20 0.24
C VAL A 71 5.42 -0.04 -0.96
N PRO A 72 4.67 1.07 -1.11
CA PRO A 72 3.75 1.23 -2.22
C PRO A 72 4.48 1.15 -3.57
N TYR A 73 3.86 0.49 -4.54
CA TYR A 73 4.41 0.37 -5.88
C TYR A 73 3.31 0.60 -6.92
N PHE A 74 3.65 1.34 -7.97
CA PHE A 74 2.86 1.41 -9.18
C PHE A 74 3.73 1.61 -10.41
N TRP A 75 3.11 1.42 -11.56
CA TRP A 75 3.69 1.78 -12.85
C TRP A 75 2.67 2.49 -13.71
N SER A 76 3.16 3.18 -14.72
CA SER A 76 2.36 3.72 -15.81
C SER A 76 3.08 3.44 -17.13
N GLU A 77 2.32 3.08 -18.15
CA GLU A 77 2.82 3.01 -19.52
C GLU A 77 2.29 4.21 -20.29
N GLN A 78 3.22 5.05 -20.77
CA GLN A 78 2.89 6.26 -21.51
C GLN A 78 3.88 6.44 -22.64
N PHE A 79 3.39 6.75 -23.84
CA PHE A 79 4.23 7.02 -25.02
C PHE A 79 5.23 5.88 -25.33
N GLY A 80 4.83 4.63 -25.13
CA GLY A 80 5.70 3.45 -25.33
C GLY A 80 6.83 3.31 -24.30
N ARG A 81 6.73 4.01 -23.15
CA ARG A 81 7.69 3.97 -22.06
C ARG A 81 7.02 3.52 -20.76
N PHE A 82 7.77 2.78 -19.96
CA PHE A 82 7.38 2.38 -18.61
C PHE A 82 7.96 3.36 -17.58
N VAL A 83 7.09 3.96 -16.79
CA VAL A 83 7.43 4.74 -15.61
C VAL A 83 7.08 3.90 -14.39
N GLN A 84 8.03 3.71 -13.49
CA GLN A 84 7.85 2.92 -12.28
C GLN A 84 8.11 3.79 -11.06
N TYR A 85 7.28 3.63 -10.04
CA TYR A 85 7.41 4.33 -8.78
C TYR A 85 7.32 3.34 -7.62
N ALA A 86 8.26 3.45 -6.69
CA ALA A 86 8.28 2.67 -5.46
C ALA A 86 8.52 3.61 -4.28
N GLY A 87 7.69 3.49 -3.25
CA GLY A 87 7.81 4.24 -2.00
C GLY A 87 6.63 5.17 -1.74
N HIS A 88 6.88 6.12 -0.84
CA HIS A 88 5.97 7.20 -0.49
C HIS A 88 6.85 8.39 -0.11
N HIS A 89 7.02 9.33 -1.03
CA HIS A 89 7.86 10.51 -0.81
C HIS A 89 6.99 11.69 -0.40
N THR A 90 7.53 12.54 0.45
CA THR A 90 6.86 13.77 0.90
C THR A 90 7.46 14.99 0.21
N ALA A 91 6.79 16.14 0.33
CA ALA A 91 7.32 17.41 -0.17
C ALA A 91 8.61 17.87 0.57
N ALA A 92 8.92 17.28 1.73
CA ALA A 92 10.15 17.57 2.47
C ALA A 92 11.36 16.78 1.96
N ASP A 93 11.14 15.75 1.14
CA ASP A 93 12.22 14.93 0.62
C ASP A 93 13.01 15.67 -0.47
N THR A 94 14.33 15.42 -0.51
CA THR A 94 15.20 15.98 -1.54
C THR A 94 15.25 15.04 -2.74
N THR A 95 14.90 15.55 -3.92
CA THR A 95 15.03 14.80 -5.17
C THR A 95 16.50 14.75 -5.62
N LEU A 96 17.01 13.54 -5.83
CA LEU A 96 18.35 13.31 -6.38
C LEU A 96 18.25 12.64 -7.75
N TRP A 97 18.80 13.30 -8.77
CA TRP A 97 18.82 12.77 -10.13
C TRP A 97 19.90 11.71 -10.29
N ARG A 98 19.54 10.60 -10.94
CA ARG A 98 20.48 9.57 -11.40
C ARG A 98 20.39 9.48 -12.91
N GLY A 99 21.48 9.86 -13.59
CA GLY A 99 21.48 10.08 -15.04
C GLY A 99 20.99 11.48 -15.41
N ASP A 100 20.91 11.72 -16.71
CA ASP A 100 20.43 12.98 -17.29
C ASP A 100 19.07 12.75 -17.97
N PRO A 101 17.99 13.43 -17.54
CA PRO A 101 16.66 13.27 -18.14
C PRO A 101 16.57 13.77 -19.59
N ALA A 102 17.52 14.59 -20.04
CA ALA A 102 17.59 15.03 -21.43
C ALA A 102 18.31 14.02 -22.36
N SER A 103 18.98 13.02 -21.78
CA SER A 103 19.65 11.99 -22.55
C SER A 103 18.63 11.03 -23.20
N PRO A 104 18.91 10.48 -24.40
CA PRO A 104 18.06 9.47 -25.01
C PRO A 104 17.89 8.25 -24.08
N ALA A 105 16.71 7.62 -24.15
CA ALA A 105 16.43 6.36 -23.46
C ALA A 105 17.04 5.17 -24.20
#